data_AF-A0A9W8GIC8-F1
#
_entry.id   AF-A0A9W8GIC8-F1
#
_cell.length_a   1.000
_cell.length_b   1.000
_cell.length_c   1.000
_cell.angle_alpha   90.00
_cell.angle_beta   90.00
_cell.angle_gamma   90.00
#
_symmetry.space_group_name_H-M   'P 1'
#
loop_
_entity.id
_entity.type
_entity.pdbx_description
1 polymer ?
#
loop_
_entity_poly.entity_id
_entity_poly.type
_entity_poly.pdbx_seq_one_letter_code
_entity_poly.pdbx_strand_id
1 'polypeptide(L)'
;MESGMSIRAYPTLPLTPLRVRSFRWIIKEKLISDIHAYVKRGEYGKASELLLIAVENAPVPIRSIWRPFLATLRQQVPPNLIGLQLDNIAAGMRMDPPYEPSMERVFLDLDRNRINHAYAALHTFSMDRGKKLALAHGYHGILVACLREIELERLGDGMEARPPCAHVFGLSEGVQFLLSTDDPEFPTKYTLDEAEEHLATALRLENGNTYFLAFYAQVLLAKGDFQRAMDLLKERYHAEKSIPCLRMIMSIDPREVICQTEHILDYLTLDPFASRATYFEPFMAKVLCQPDDWDDTTMRRLLEIVLNRVELGDQEESCGWECLAILLSYLRANNQKLINEFMEQRLTWWKDAYFASDCFYRVKEESDLIVYKAVCAQQLLDLESGHPVYKLLSGKLSSAHAEFVDSHMRILDHENQ
;
A
#
# COMPACT_ATOMS: atom_id res chain seq x y z
N MET A 1 -48.47 14.79 19.90
CA MET A 1 -47.02 15.09 19.89
C MET A 1 -46.44 14.41 18.67
N GLU A 2 -46.53 15.10 17.54
CA GLU A 2 -46.01 14.66 16.24
C GLU A 2 -44.92 15.67 15.86
N SER A 3 -43.67 15.22 15.76
CA SER A 3 -42.57 16.03 15.26
C SER A 3 -42.40 15.75 13.77
N GLY A 4 -43.04 16.58 12.93
CA GLY A 4 -42.85 16.58 11.48
C GLY A 4 -41.45 17.08 11.11
N MET A 5 -40.67 16.26 10.41
CA MET A 5 -39.44 16.70 9.74
C MET A 5 -39.81 17.42 8.45
N SER A 6 -39.49 18.72 8.40
CA SER A 6 -39.61 19.56 7.21
C SER A 6 -38.48 19.25 6.23
N ILE A 7 -38.83 18.63 5.09
CA ILE A 7 -37.95 18.53 3.93
C ILE A 7 -38.01 19.89 3.22
N ARG A 8 -36.93 20.67 3.29
CA ARG A 8 -36.80 21.92 2.53
C ARG A 8 -36.75 21.61 1.04
N ALA A 9 -37.77 22.03 0.30
CA ALA A 9 -37.78 22.03 -1.16
C ALA A 9 -36.70 23.00 -1.69
N TYR A 10 -35.88 22.53 -2.63
CA TYR A 10 -34.90 23.38 -3.31
C TYR A 10 -35.57 24.20 -4.43
N PRO A 11 -35.16 25.45 -4.65
CA PRO A 11 -35.76 26.30 -5.68
C PRO A 11 -35.43 25.78 -7.08
N THR A 12 -36.48 25.53 -7.86
CA THR A 12 -36.39 25.16 -9.28
C THR A 12 -36.06 26.39 -10.12
N LEU A 13 -34.78 26.61 -10.41
CA LEU A 13 -34.36 27.49 -11.50
C LEU A 13 -34.30 26.70 -12.81
N PRO A 14 -34.68 27.31 -13.97
CA PRO A 14 -34.56 26.64 -15.26
C PRO A 14 -33.07 26.50 -15.60
N LEU A 15 -32.56 25.27 -15.53
CA LEU A 15 -31.16 24.95 -15.81
C LEU A 15 -31.00 24.52 -17.27
N THR A 16 -30.01 25.10 -17.96
CA THR A 16 -29.57 24.65 -19.28
C THR A 16 -28.99 23.22 -19.20
N PRO A 17 -29.02 22.43 -20.30
CA PRO A 17 -28.66 20.99 -20.27
C PRO A 17 -27.27 20.67 -19.71
N LEU A 18 -26.30 21.57 -19.88
CA LEU A 18 -24.94 21.45 -19.35
C LEU A 18 -24.88 21.65 -17.82
N ARG A 19 -25.69 22.54 -17.24
CA ARG A 19 -25.75 22.77 -15.78
C ARG A 19 -26.54 21.67 -15.05
N VAL A 20 -27.50 21.03 -15.72
CA VAL A 20 -28.24 19.89 -15.14
C VAL A 20 -27.32 18.68 -14.95
N ARG A 21 -26.37 18.44 -15.87
CA ARG A 21 -25.39 17.35 -15.76
C ARG A 21 -24.41 17.55 -14.61
N SER A 22 -23.85 18.75 -14.46
CA SER A 22 -22.93 19.07 -13.35
C SER A 22 -23.64 19.03 -11.99
N PHE A 23 -24.87 19.53 -11.90
CA PHE A 23 -25.65 19.50 -10.66
C PHE A 23 -26.05 18.08 -10.23
N ARG A 24 -26.47 17.23 -11.18
CA ARG A 24 -26.75 15.80 -10.89
C ARG A 24 -25.50 15.04 -10.46
N TRP A 25 -24.33 15.38 -11.02
CA TRP A 25 -23.07 14.75 -10.63
C TRP A 25 -22.65 15.15 -9.20
N ILE A 26 -22.74 16.43 -8.86
CA ILE A 26 -22.46 16.94 -7.50
C ILE A 26 -23.38 16.29 -6.46
N ILE A 27 -24.67 16.11 -6.78
CA ILE A 27 -25.62 15.42 -5.90
C ILE A 27 -25.24 13.95 -5.69
N LYS A 28 -24.76 13.25 -6.73
CA LYS A 28 -24.34 11.85 -6.63
C LYS A 28 -23.09 11.69 -5.75
N GLU A 29 -22.06 12.50 -5.99
CA GLU A 29 -20.82 12.46 -5.19
C GLU A 29 -21.10 12.76 -3.72
N LYS A 30 -21.95 13.77 -3.46
CA LYS A 30 -22.36 14.09 -2.09
C LYS A 30 -23.15 12.96 -1.45
N LEU A 31 -24.11 12.38 -2.17
CA LEU A 31 -24.92 11.26 -1.67
C LEU A 31 -24.03 10.04 -1.33
N ILE A 32 -23.08 9.69 -2.18
CA ILE A 32 -22.11 8.61 -1.93
C ILE A 32 -21.26 8.94 -0.68
N SER A 33 -20.70 10.16 -0.63
CA SER A 33 -19.89 10.61 0.51
C SER A 33 -20.66 10.55 1.84
N ASP A 34 -21.92 11.01 1.85
CA ASP A 34 -22.78 10.98 3.03
C ASP A 34 -23.08 9.54 3.46
N ILE A 35 -23.40 8.64 2.51
CA ILE A 35 -23.58 7.20 2.77
C ILE A 35 -22.33 6.60 3.45
N HIS A 36 -21.14 6.87 2.90
CA HIS A 36 -19.88 6.40 3.47
C HIS A 36 -19.62 6.97 4.88
N ALA A 37 -19.91 8.26 5.10
CA ALA A 37 -19.73 8.91 6.39
C ALA A 37 -20.65 8.30 7.47
N TYR A 38 -21.92 8.03 7.15
CA TYR A 38 -22.85 7.40 8.08
C TYR A 38 -22.45 5.95 8.42
N VAL A 39 -22.01 5.16 7.44
CA VAL A 39 -21.48 3.81 7.68
C VAL A 39 -20.24 3.87 8.60
N LYS A 40 -19.32 4.82 8.35
CA LYS A 40 -18.12 5.00 9.18
C LYS A 40 -18.46 5.37 10.63
N ARG A 41 -19.57 6.07 10.85
CA ARG A 41 -20.08 6.44 12.19
C ARG A 41 -20.95 5.36 12.85
N GLY A 42 -21.23 4.25 12.17
CA GLY A 42 -22.13 3.20 12.66
C GLY A 42 -23.62 3.57 12.60
N GLU A 43 -23.98 4.63 11.87
CA GLU A 43 -25.37 5.11 11.72
C GLU A 43 -26.09 4.36 10.58
N TYR A 44 -26.19 3.03 10.70
CA TYR A 44 -26.66 2.14 9.61
C TYR A 44 -28.12 2.39 9.16
N GLY A 45 -28.99 2.89 10.04
CA GLY A 45 -30.37 3.26 9.68
C GLY A 45 -30.41 4.37 8.62
N LYS A 46 -29.68 5.47 8.86
CA LYS A 46 -29.57 6.60 7.91
C LYS A 46 -28.85 6.19 6.63
N ALA A 47 -27.82 5.36 6.74
CA ALA A 47 -27.15 4.81 5.56
C ALA A 47 -28.11 3.98 4.69
N SER A 48 -29.00 3.19 5.30
CA SER A 48 -30.01 2.39 4.59
C SER A 48 -31.02 3.26 3.83
N GLU A 49 -31.52 4.31 4.48
CA GLU A 49 -32.44 5.27 3.85
C GLU A 49 -31.80 5.93 2.63
N LEU A 50 -30.55 6.39 2.76
CA LEU A 50 -29.81 7.00 1.65
C LEU A 50 -29.48 5.99 0.54
N LEU A 51 -29.19 4.73 0.89
CA LEU A 51 -28.99 3.66 -0.09
C LEU A 51 -30.26 3.37 -0.89
N LEU A 52 -31.44 3.31 -0.24
CA LEU A 52 -32.72 3.16 -0.93
C LEU A 52 -33.00 4.35 -1.84
N ILE A 53 -32.76 5.57 -1.37
CA ILE A 53 -32.89 6.79 -2.19
C ILE A 53 -31.93 6.74 -3.39
N ALA A 54 -30.70 6.25 -3.22
CA ALA A 54 -29.72 6.09 -4.28
C ALA A 54 -30.13 5.02 -5.32
N VAL A 55 -30.81 3.96 -4.91
CA VAL A 55 -31.30 2.93 -5.84
C VAL A 55 -32.55 3.40 -6.57
N GLU A 56 -33.47 4.09 -5.89
CA GLU A 56 -34.78 4.48 -6.43
C GLU A 56 -34.76 5.78 -7.24
N ASN A 57 -34.06 6.82 -6.78
CA ASN A 57 -34.29 8.20 -7.23
C ASN A 57 -33.13 8.83 -8.02
N ALA A 58 -31.91 8.31 -7.86
CA ALA A 58 -30.74 8.82 -8.56
C ALA A 58 -29.86 7.65 -8.95
N PRO A 59 -29.87 7.14 -10.21
CA PRO A 59 -29.16 5.92 -10.56
C PRO A 59 -27.66 6.08 -10.29
N VAL A 60 -27.24 5.59 -9.13
CA VAL A 60 -25.84 5.43 -8.74
C VAL A 60 -25.47 4.01 -9.13
N PRO A 61 -24.34 3.81 -9.83
CA PRO A 61 -23.87 2.45 -10.10
C PRO A 61 -23.77 1.67 -8.80
N ILE A 62 -24.38 0.47 -8.74
CA ILE A 62 -24.34 -0.40 -7.54
C ILE A 62 -22.90 -0.57 -7.05
N ARG A 63 -21.93 -0.69 -7.97
CA ARG A 63 -20.51 -0.77 -7.66
C ARG A 63 -20.00 0.37 -6.77
N SER A 64 -20.50 1.60 -6.96
CA SER A 64 -20.12 2.78 -6.18
C SER A 64 -20.67 2.77 -4.75
N ILE A 65 -21.72 1.99 -4.48
CA ILE A 65 -22.37 1.89 -3.17
C ILE A 65 -22.28 0.48 -2.56
N TRP A 66 -21.59 -0.45 -3.23
CA TRP A 66 -21.53 -1.86 -2.83
C TRP A 66 -20.96 -2.04 -1.42
N ARG A 67 -19.84 -1.37 -1.11
CA ARG A 67 -19.19 -1.47 0.21
C ARG A 67 -20.10 -0.96 1.34
N PRO A 68 -20.70 0.25 1.26
CA PRO A 68 -21.70 0.68 2.23
C PRO A 68 -22.94 -0.21 2.31
N PHE A 69 -23.43 -0.69 1.16
CA PHE A 69 -24.57 -1.60 1.10
C PHE A 69 -24.29 -2.89 1.86
N LEU A 70 -23.15 -3.52 1.59
CA LEU A 70 -22.70 -4.72 2.28
C LEU A 70 -22.50 -4.50 3.78
N ALA A 71 -21.93 -3.38 4.19
CA ALA A 71 -21.76 -3.04 5.61
C ALA A 71 -23.13 -2.94 6.32
N THR A 72 -24.11 -2.34 5.65
CA THR A 72 -25.47 -2.23 6.14
C THR A 72 -26.16 -3.60 6.19
N LEU A 73 -26.01 -4.41 5.15
CA LEU A 73 -26.53 -5.78 5.07
C LEU A 73 -25.99 -6.65 6.22
N ARG A 74 -24.68 -6.58 6.50
CA ARG A 74 -24.02 -7.31 7.59
C ARG A 74 -24.53 -6.95 8.98
N GLN A 75 -25.05 -5.74 9.16
CA GLN A 75 -25.61 -5.26 10.42
C GLN A 75 -27.09 -5.62 10.60
N GLN A 76 -27.84 -5.67 9.50
CA GLN A 76 -29.29 -5.88 9.53
C GLN A 76 -29.69 -7.35 9.38
N VAL A 77 -28.85 -8.16 8.74
CA VAL A 77 -29.14 -9.55 8.45
C VAL A 77 -28.36 -10.45 9.42
N PRO A 78 -29.01 -11.43 10.06
CA PRO A 78 -28.32 -12.44 10.86
C PRO A 78 -27.15 -13.05 10.08
N PRO A 79 -25.96 -13.22 10.68
CA PRO A 79 -24.77 -13.66 9.95
C PRO A 79 -25.01 -14.91 9.10
N ASN A 80 -25.65 -15.93 9.66
CA ASN A 80 -25.95 -17.19 8.96
C ASN A 80 -26.81 -17.03 7.68
N LEU A 81 -27.56 -15.93 7.54
CA LEU A 81 -28.43 -15.66 6.38
C LEU A 81 -27.79 -14.74 5.33
N ILE A 82 -26.66 -14.08 5.62
CA ILE A 82 -26.00 -13.15 4.69
C ILE A 82 -25.66 -13.85 3.36
N GLY A 83 -25.15 -15.08 3.40
CA GLY A 83 -24.80 -15.84 2.19
C GLY A 83 -26.01 -16.03 1.27
N LEU A 84 -27.15 -16.44 1.83
CA LEU A 84 -28.40 -16.60 1.07
C LEU A 84 -28.86 -15.28 0.44
N GLN A 85 -28.70 -14.16 1.17
CA GLN A 85 -29.04 -12.84 0.63
C GLN A 85 -28.12 -12.46 -0.54
N LEU A 86 -26.82 -12.74 -0.45
CA LEU A 86 -25.88 -12.52 -1.55
C LEU A 86 -26.21 -13.39 -2.77
N ASP A 87 -26.59 -14.65 -2.56
CA ASP A 87 -27.02 -15.56 -3.63
C ASP A 87 -28.29 -15.04 -4.33
N ASN A 88 -29.27 -14.56 -3.56
CA ASN A 88 -30.49 -13.95 -4.09
C ASN A 88 -30.20 -12.66 -4.88
N ILE A 89 -29.28 -11.82 -4.38
CA ILE A 89 -28.83 -10.61 -5.07
C ILE A 89 -28.14 -10.98 -6.38
N ALA A 90 -27.22 -11.94 -6.37
CA ALA A 90 -26.54 -12.41 -7.57
C ALA A 90 -27.50 -13.02 -8.61
N ALA A 91 -28.57 -13.69 -8.15
CA ALA A 91 -29.61 -14.25 -9.02
C ALA A 91 -30.55 -13.17 -9.59
N GLY A 92 -30.90 -12.16 -8.79
CA GLY A 92 -31.89 -11.13 -9.15
C GLY A 92 -31.29 -9.90 -9.85
N MET A 93 -30.01 -9.60 -9.64
CA MET A 93 -29.35 -8.49 -10.32
C MET A 93 -29.15 -8.81 -11.80
N ARG A 94 -29.74 -8.00 -12.68
CA ARG A 94 -29.39 -7.92 -14.11
C ARG A 94 -28.03 -7.23 -14.34
N MET A 95 -27.14 -7.29 -13.36
CA MET A 95 -25.77 -6.83 -13.49
C MET A 95 -25.05 -7.89 -14.31
N ASP A 96 -24.62 -7.55 -15.52
CA ASP A 96 -23.81 -8.45 -16.34
C ASP A 96 -22.35 -8.00 -16.28
N PRO A 97 -21.48 -8.71 -15.56
CA PRO A 97 -21.74 -9.85 -14.66
C PRO A 97 -21.97 -9.42 -13.19
N PRO A 98 -22.65 -10.24 -12.36
CA PRO A 98 -22.91 -9.95 -10.95
C PRO A 98 -21.68 -10.31 -10.10
N TYR A 99 -20.57 -9.64 -10.39
CA TYR A 99 -19.26 -9.97 -9.84
C TYR A 99 -19.18 -9.70 -8.33
N GLU A 100 -19.63 -8.52 -7.90
CA GLU A 100 -19.53 -8.10 -6.50
C GLU A 100 -20.22 -9.05 -5.50
N PRO A 101 -21.50 -9.44 -5.68
CA PRO A 101 -22.16 -10.37 -4.75
C PRO A 101 -21.55 -11.78 -4.80
N SER A 102 -21.14 -12.26 -5.98
CA SER A 102 -20.57 -13.60 -6.14
C SER A 102 -19.20 -13.71 -5.45
N MET A 103 -18.35 -12.68 -5.57
CA MET A 103 -17.06 -12.65 -4.87
C MET A 103 -17.22 -12.47 -3.37
N GLU A 104 -18.14 -11.61 -2.95
CA GLU A 104 -18.44 -11.41 -1.53
C GLU A 104 -18.94 -12.70 -0.87
N ARG A 105 -19.72 -13.49 -1.60
CA ARG A 105 -20.19 -14.81 -1.18
C ARG A 105 -19.01 -15.78 -0.94
N VAL A 106 -17.99 -15.75 -1.79
CA VAL A 106 -16.76 -16.55 -1.65
C VAL A 106 -15.97 -16.13 -0.42
N PHE A 107 -15.69 -14.83 -0.26
CA PHE A 107 -14.96 -14.32 0.91
C PHE A 107 -15.69 -14.62 2.22
N LEU A 108 -17.02 -14.51 2.24
CA LEU A 108 -17.82 -14.86 3.40
C LEU A 108 -17.68 -16.34 3.82
N ASP A 109 -17.57 -17.25 2.85
CA ASP A 109 -17.33 -18.67 3.16
C ASP A 109 -15.91 -18.91 3.65
N LEU A 110 -14.91 -18.21 3.09
CA LEU A 110 -13.53 -18.27 3.57
C LEU A 110 -13.42 -17.78 5.01
N ASP A 111 -14.01 -16.63 5.34
CA ASP A 111 -14.06 -16.07 6.70
C ASP A 111 -14.71 -17.04 7.71
N ARG A 112 -15.61 -17.91 7.23
CA ARG A 112 -16.31 -18.92 8.05
C ARG A 112 -15.64 -20.28 8.04
N ASN A 113 -14.44 -20.38 7.46
CA ASN A 113 -13.72 -21.63 7.28
C ASN A 113 -14.53 -22.70 6.52
N ARG A 114 -15.43 -22.27 5.61
CA ARG A 114 -16.24 -23.13 4.72
C ARG A 114 -15.56 -23.27 3.36
N ILE A 115 -14.32 -23.74 3.39
CA ILE A 115 -13.42 -23.86 2.24
C ILE A 115 -14.09 -24.52 1.03
N ASN A 116 -14.75 -25.67 1.23
CA ASN A 116 -15.41 -26.40 0.14
C ASN A 116 -16.53 -25.60 -0.52
N HIS A 117 -17.25 -24.79 0.25
CA HIS A 117 -18.33 -23.96 -0.28
C HIS A 117 -17.76 -22.74 -1.01
N ALA A 118 -16.70 -22.11 -0.49
CA ALA A 118 -15.99 -21.03 -1.17
C ALA A 118 -15.47 -21.47 -2.54
N TYR A 119 -14.81 -22.63 -2.58
CA TYR A 119 -14.32 -23.23 -3.83
C TYR A 119 -15.46 -23.52 -4.79
N ALA A 120 -16.52 -24.21 -4.35
CA ALA A 120 -17.66 -24.54 -5.22
C ALA A 120 -18.33 -23.27 -5.79
N ALA A 121 -18.52 -22.24 -4.96
CA ALA A 121 -19.10 -20.97 -5.40
C ALA A 121 -18.22 -20.27 -6.46
N LEU A 122 -16.91 -20.19 -6.23
CA LEU A 122 -15.98 -19.54 -7.16
C LEU A 122 -15.81 -20.35 -8.46
N HIS A 123 -15.75 -21.68 -8.35
CA HIS A 123 -15.69 -22.57 -9.49
C HIS A 123 -16.93 -22.39 -10.38
N THR A 124 -18.14 -22.51 -9.81
CA THR A 124 -19.38 -22.28 -10.57
C THR A 124 -19.43 -20.89 -11.20
N PHE A 125 -19.04 -19.85 -10.45
CA PHE A 125 -19.00 -18.49 -10.98
C PHE A 125 -18.02 -18.37 -12.16
N SER A 126 -16.78 -18.85 -12.01
CA SER A 126 -15.75 -18.75 -13.06
C SER A 126 -16.07 -19.57 -14.31
N MET A 127 -16.78 -20.69 -14.18
CA MET A 127 -17.13 -21.55 -15.32
C MET A 127 -18.39 -21.12 -16.07
N ASP A 128 -19.29 -20.38 -15.40
CA ASP A 128 -20.54 -19.87 -15.99
C ASP A 128 -20.43 -18.37 -16.30
N ARG A 129 -20.97 -17.52 -15.43
CA ARG A 129 -21.12 -16.08 -15.66
C ARG A 129 -19.78 -15.32 -15.69
N GLY A 130 -18.76 -15.86 -15.03
CA GLY A 130 -17.43 -15.27 -14.89
C GLY A 130 -16.42 -15.72 -15.94
N LYS A 131 -16.79 -16.57 -16.90
CA LYS A 131 -15.86 -17.19 -17.87
C LYS A 131 -15.04 -16.22 -18.70
N LYS A 132 -15.52 -14.99 -18.88
CA LYS A 132 -14.83 -13.92 -19.63
C LYS A 132 -14.21 -12.84 -18.73
N LEU A 133 -14.22 -13.06 -17.42
CA LEU A 133 -13.69 -12.11 -16.45
C LEU A 133 -12.32 -12.55 -15.96
N ALA A 134 -11.31 -11.72 -16.22
CA ALA A 134 -9.97 -11.94 -15.69
C ALA A 134 -9.98 -12.10 -14.16
N LEU A 135 -10.74 -11.27 -13.45
CA LEU A 135 -10.88 -11.35 -11.99
C LEU A 135 -11.41 -12.70 -11.51
N ALA A 136 -12.43 -13.27 -12.18
CA ALA A 136 -13.00 -14.55 -11.76
C ALA A 136 -11.97 -15.68 -11.85
N HIS A 137 -11.23 -15.74 -12.96
CA HIS A 137 -10.17 -16.72 -13.15
C HIS A 137 -8.97 -16.45 -12.22
N GLY A 138 -8.57 -15.20 -12.05
CA GLY A 138 -7.42 -14.83 -11.22
C GLY A 138 -7.63 -15.21 -9.77
N TYR A 139 -8.78 -14.86 -9.19
CA TYR A 139 -9.11 -15.28 -7.82
C TYR A 139 -9.32 -16.79 -7.70
N HIS A 140 -9.81 -17.47 -8.74
CA HIS A 140 -9.95 -18.92 -8.72
C HIS A 140 -8.58 -19.60 -8.63
N GLY A 141 -7.63 -19.20 -9.47
CA GLY A 141 -6.28 -19.77 -9.40
C GLY A 141 -5.56 -19.45 -8.09
N ILE A 142 -5.73 -18.24 -7.54
CA ILE A 142 -5.24 -17.90 -6.20
C ILE A 142 -5.87 -18.82 -5.15
N LEU A 143 -7.19 -18.98 -5.14
CA LEU A 143 -7.89 -19.81 -4.16
C LEU A 143 -7.40 -21.26 -4.24
N VAL A 144 -7.28 -21.85 -5.44
CA VAL A 144 -6.76 -23.21 -5.62
C VAL A 144 -5.38 -23.36 -5.02
N ALA A 145 -4.47 -22.41 -5.28
CA ALA A 145 -3.14 -22.40 -4.68
C ALA A 145 -3.21 -22.30 -3.13
N CYS A 146 -4.05 -21.43 -2.57
CA CYS A 146 -4.25 -21.36 -1.11
C CYS A 146 -4.69 -22.71 -0.54
N LEU A 147 -5.70 -23.33 -1.16
CA LEU A 147 -6.32 -24.53 -0.63
C LEU A 147 -5.38 -25.73 -0.72
N ARG A 148 -4.55 -25.77 -1.76
CA ARG A 148 -3.45 -26.73 -1.88
C ARG A 148 -2.48 -26.61 -0.70
N GLU A 149 -2.00 -25.41 -0.39
CA GLU A 149 -1.07 -25.22 0.74
C GLU A 149 -1.71 -25.63 2.08
N ILE A 150 -2.99 -25.33 2.28
CA ILE A 150 -3.74 -25.76 3.47
C ILE A 150 -3.84 -27.29 3.54
N GLU A 151 -4.02 -27.98 2.41
CA GLU A 151 -4.06 -29.44 2.37
C GLU A 151 -2.68 -30.05 2.65
N LEU A 152 -1.62 -29.51 2.06
CA LEU A 152 -0.24 -29.95 2.32
C LEU A 152 0.13 -29.77 3.81
N GLU A 153 -0.23 -28.64 4.42
CA GLU A 153 -0.01 -28.41 5.85
C GLU A 153 -0.72 -29.47 6.70
N ARG A 154 -1.96 -29.83 6.36
CA ARG A 154 -2.72 -30.88 7.09
C ARG A 154 -2.16 -32.28 6.88
N LEU A 155 -1.57 -32.56 5.72
CA LEU A 155 -0.93 -33.85 5.43
C LEU A 155 0.44 -33.97 6.10
N GLY A 156 1.11 -32.83 6.32
CA GLY A 156 2.46 -32.71 6.83
C GLY A 156 2.62 -32.63 8.36
N ASP A 157 1.67 -33.13 9.16
CA ASP A 157 1.57 -33.03 10.64
C ASP A 157 2.74 -33.70 11.45
N GLY A 158 3.93 -33.80 10.85
CA GLY A 158 5.20 -34.22 11.44
C GLY A 158 6.46 -33.55 10.84
N MET A 159 6.33 -32.62 9.88
CA MET A 159 7.43 -31.75 9.44
C MET A 159 7.14 -30.32 9.86
N GLU A 160 8.15 -29.64 10.41
CA GLU A 160 8.10 -28.32 11.05
C GLU A 160 6.96 -27.43 10.54
N ALA A 161 6.00 -27.17 11.46
CA ALA A 161 4.81 -26.37 11.21
C ALA A 161 5.17 -25.07 10.47
N ARG A 162 4.89 -25.02 9.17
CA ARG A 162 4.93 -23.79 8.37
C ARG A 162 3.67 -23.00 8.73
N PRO A 163 3.75 -21.69 9.02
CA PRO A 163 2.58 -20.97 9.52
C PRO A 163 1.45 -20.95 8.48
N PRO A 164 0.19 -21.03 8.93
CA PRO A 164 -0.97 -21.17 8.05
C PRO A 164 -1.22 -19.88 7.27
N CYS A 165 -1.81 -20.01 6.07
CA CYS A 165 -2.72 -19.13 5.28
C CYS A 165 -2.59 -17.58 5.32
N ALA A 166 -2.16 -16.97 6.43
CA ALA A 166 -1.84 -15.55 6.59
C ALA A 166 -0.83 -15.06 5.54
N HIS A 167 -0.01 -15.98 5.01
CA HIS A 167 0.91 -15.69 3.92
C HIS A 167 0.22 -15.45 2.56
N VAL A 168 -0.95 -16.05 2.30
CA VAL A 168 -1.56 -16.03 0.96
C VAL A 168 -2.37 -14.79 0.65
N PHE A 169 -2.94 -14.16 1.68
CA PHE A 169 -3.68 -12.90 1.54
C PHE A 169 -2.94 -11.71 2.19
N GLY A 170 -1.83 -11.97 2.88
CA GLY A 170 -0.98 -10.94 3.44
C GLY A 170 -0.14 -10.28 2.34
N LEU A 171 -0.55 -9.09 1.91
CA LEU A 171 0.33 -8.14 1.20
C LEU A 171 1.48 -7.63 2.09
N SER A 172 1.73 -8.24 3.24
CA SER A 172 2.74 -7.78 4.18
C SER A 172 4.11 -7.88 3.53
N GLU A 173 4.84 -6.79 3.64
CA GLU A 173 6.17 -6.56 3.07
C GLU A 173 7.19 -7.63 3.45
N GLY A 174 6.96 -8.35 4.55
CA GLY A 174 7.86 -9.38 5.06
C GLY A 174 7.51 -10.83 4.66
N VAL A 175 6.42 -11.09 3.96
CA VAL A 175 6.06 -12.47 3.58
C VAL A 175 6.67 -12.82 2.23
N GLN A 176 7.75 -13.61 2.27
CA GLN A 176 8.22 -14.39 1.13
C GLN A 176 7.15 -15.43 0.80
N PHE A 177 6.23 -15.07 -0.10
CA PHE A 177 5.25 -16.03 -0.61
C PHE A 177 5.95 -16.95 -1.61
N LEU A 178 6.39 -18.11 -1.15
CA LEU A 178 6.84 -19.21 -2.00
C LEU A 178 5.93 -20.40 -1.74
N LEU A 179 5.15 -20.78 -2.75
CA LEU A 179 4.32 -21.98 -2.74
C LEU A 179 5.20 -23.22 -2.58
N SER A 180 4.70 -24.24 -1.89
CA SER A 180 5.41 -25.51 -1.74
C SER A 180 5.51 -26.21 -3.11
N THR A 181 6.67 -26.80 -3.42
CA THR A 181 6.86 -27.54 -4.67
C THR A 181 5.91 -28.73 -4.78
N ASP A 182 5.66 -29.23 -5.99
CA ASP A 182 4.92 -30.49 -6.16
C ASP A 182 5.71 -31.65 -5.56
N ASP A 183 5.06 -32.35 -4.63
CA ASP A 183 5.57 -33.58 -4.03
C ASP A 183 4.60 -34.73 -4.36
N PRO A 184 5.03 -35.71 -5.18
CA PRO A 184 4.19 -36.84 -5.54
C PRO A 184 3.81 -37.73 -4.34
N GLU A 185 4.50 -37.62 -3.20
CA GLU A 185 4.17 -38.35 -1.97
C GLU A 185 2.96 -37.77 -1.25
N PHE A 186 2.58 -36.51 -1.52
CA PHE A 186 1.48 -35.80 -0.86
C PHE A 186 0.46 -35.28 -1.89
N PRO A 187 -0.36 -36.15 -2.49
CA PRO A 187 -1.36 -35.72 -3.46
C PRO A 187 -2.44 -34.87 -2.80
N THR A 188 -2.67 -33.68 -3.34
CA THR A 188 -3.74 -32.76 -2.94
C THR A 188 -4.91 -32.83 -3.92
N LYS A 189 -6.10 -32.46 -3.44
CA LYS A 189 -7.28 -32.29 -4.28
C LYS A 189 -7.12 -31.08 -5.21
N TYR A 190 -6.46 -30.04 -4.72
CA TYR A 190 -6.20 -28.79 -5.44
C TYR A 190 -4.79 -28.84 -6.03
N THR A 191 -4.64 -28.56 -7.33
CA THR A 191 -3.36 -28.77 -8.04
C THR A 191 -2.74 -27.46 -8.52
N LEU A 192 -1.41 -27.43 -8.65
CA LEU A 192 -0.72 -26.29 -9.29
C LEU A 192 -1.11 -26.16 -10.76
N ASP A 193 -1.47 -27.25 -11.44
CA ASP A 193 -1.96 -27.23 -12.83
C ASP A 193 -3.28 -26.45 -12.96
N GLU A 194 -4.25 -26.71 -12.07
CA GLU A 194 -5.51 -25.98 -12.04
C GLU A 194 -5.29 -24.50 -11.71
N ALA A 195 -4.41 -24.21 -10.74
CA ALA A 195 -4.04 -22.84 -10.41
C ALA A 195 -3.39 -22.11 -11.60
N GLU A 196 -2.45 -22.78 -12.28
CA GLU A 196 -1.77 -22.26 -13.47
C GLU A 196 -2.77 -21.95 -14.59
N GLU A 197 -3.66 -22.88 -14.92
CA GLU A 197 -4.64 -22.70 -16.00
C GLU A 197 -5.51 -21.46 -15.77
N HIS A 198 -6.00 -21.30 -14.54
CA HIS A 198 -6.83 -20.18 -14.16
C HIS A 198 -6.06 -18.85 -14.18
N LEU A 199 -4.87 -18.79 -13.61
CA LEU A 199 -4.04 -17.58 -13.63
C LEU A 199 -3.58 -17.20 -15.03
N ALA A 200 -3.17 -18.17 -15.85
CA ALA A 200 -2.85 -17.94 -17.26
C ALA A 200 -4.07 -17.43 -18.05
N THR A 201 -5.27 -17.94 -17.76
CA THR A 201 -6.51 -17.43 -18.35
C THR A 201 -6.80 -16.00 -17.93
N ALA A 202 -6.59 -15.66 -16.66
CA ALA A 202 -6.73 -14.30 -16.16
C ALA A 202 -5.80 -13.33 -16.90
N LEU A 203 -4.53 -13.70 -17.07
CA LEU A 203 -3.53 -12.90 -17.78
C LEU A 203 -3.81 -12.79 -19.29
N ARG A 204 -4.40 -13.81 -19.92
CA ARG A 204 -4.86 -13.71 -21.32
C ARG A 204 -6.02 -12.73 -21.48
N LEU A 205 -6.95 -12.72 -20.53
CA LEU A 205 -8.11 -11.82 -20.52
C LEU A 205 -7.71 -10.39 -20.16
N GLU A 206 -6.71 -10.23 -19.29
CA GLU A 206 -6.19 -8.95 -18.82
C GLU A 206 -4.67 -9.02 -18.62
N ASN A 207 -3.93 -8.86 -19.71
CA ASN A 207 -2.44 -8.87 -19.70
C ASN A 207 -1.85 -7.76 -18.80
N GLY A 208 -2.69 -6.77 -18.49
CA GLY A 208 -2.47 -5.65 -17.57
C GLY A 208 -2.15 -6.04 -16.13
N ASN A 209 -2.62 -7.20 -15.67
CA ASN A 209 -2.83 -7.41 -14.25
C ASN A 209 -1.58 -7.94 -13.52
N THR A 210 -0.77 -7.01 -12.99
CA THR A 210 0.49 -7.32 -12.27
C THR A 210 0.28 -8.09 -10.97
N TYR A 211 -0.91 -7.98 -10.36
CA TYR A 211 -1.27 -8.77 -9.18
C TYR A 211 -1.41 -10.26 -9.54
N PHE A 212 -2.18 -10.60 -10.58
CA PHE A 212 -2.28 -11.99 -11.04
C PHE A 212 -0.96 -12.51 -11.62
N LEU A 213 -0.14 -11.64 -12.22
CA LEU A 213 1.18 -12.04 -12.71
C LEU A 213 2.09 -12.50 -11.58
N ALA A 214 2.09 -11.79 -10.45
CA ALA A 214 2.87 -12.17 -9.28
C ALA A 214 2.46 -13.57 -8.77
N PHE A 215 1.16 -13.87 -8.69
CA PHE A 215 0.67 -15.20 -8.33
C PHE A 215 0.99 -16.27 -9.37
N TYR A 216 0.90 -15.93 -10.65
CA TYR A 216 1.27 -16.83 -11.73
C TYR A 216 2.74 -17.23 -11.65
N ALA A 217 3.63 -16.26 -11.41
CA ALA A 217 5.05 -16.51 -11.23
C ALA A 217 5.30 -17.44 -10.04
N GLN A 218 4.59 -17.29 -8.92
CA GLN A 218 4.72 -18.18 -7.77
C GLN A 218 4.33 -19.62 -8.09
N VAL A 219 3.26 -19.83 -8.87
CA VAL A 219 2.87 -21.16 -9.34
C VAL A 219 3.96 -21.76 -10.22
N LEU A 220 4.52 -20.97 -11.15
CA LEU A 220 5.65 -21.42 -11.99
C LEU A 220 6.87 -21.82 -11.17
N LEU A 221 7.23 -21.04 -10.14
CA LEU A 221 8.34 -21.38 -9.23
C LEU A 221 8.10 -22.70 -8.49
N ALA A 222 6.91 -22.91 -7.94
CA ALA A 222 6.57 -24.15 -7.25
C ALA A 222 6.54 -25.37 -8.19
N LYS A 223 6.24 -25.14 -9.47
CA LYS A 223 6.39 -26.16 -10.52
C LYS A 223 7.82 -26.35 -11.02
N GLY A 224 8.78 -25.57 -10.51
CA GLY A 224 10.19 -25.63 -10.89
C GLY A 224 10.56 -24.86 -12.17
N ASP A 225 9.65 -24.06 -12.73
CA ASP A 225 9.86 -23.25 -13.94
C ASP A 225 10.39 -21.84 -13.58
N PHE A 226 11.58 -21.81 -12.97
CA PHE A 226 12.21 -20.58 -12.46
C PHE A 226 12.48 -19.55 -13.56
N GLN A 227 13.00 -19.98 -14.70
CA GLN A 227 13.39 -19.08 -15.78
C GLN A 227 12.18 -18.32 -16.33
N ARG A 228 11.09 -19.04 -16.60
CA ARG A 228 9.85 -18.45 -17.12
C ARG A 228 9.21 -17.49 -16.12
N ALA A 229 9.20 -17.86 -14.84
CA ALA A 229 8.72 -16.97 -13.78
C ALA A 229 9.50 -15.65 -13.77
N MET A 230 10.83 -15.74 -13.85
CA MET A 230 11.69 -14.56 -13.83
C MET A 230 11.57 -13.70 -15.07
N ASP A 231 11.51 -14.29 -16.26
CA ASP A 231 11.37 -13.56 -17.51
C ASP A 231 10.08 -12.74 -17.54
N LEU A 232 8.96 -13.34 -17.12
CA LEU A 232 7.66 -12.67 -17.04
C LEU A 232 7.67 -11.50 -16.05
N LEU A 233 8.24 -11.69 -14.87
CA LEU A 233 8.33 -10.64 -13.86
C LEU A 233 9.23 -9.49 -14.31
N LYS A 234 10.41 -9.80 -14.87
CA LYS A 234 11.37 -8.80 -15.37
C LYS A 234 10.77 -8.02 -16.54
N GLU A 235 10.18 -8.70 -17.53
CA GLU A 235 9.51 -8.05 -18.67
C GLU A 235 8.46 -7.04 -18.19
N ARG A 236 7.59 -7.46 -17.26
CA ARG A 236 6.51 -6.60 -16.77
C ARG A 236 7.03 -5.47 -15.90
N TYR A 237 8.01 -5.74 -15.05
CA TYR A 237 8.66 -4.71 -14.25
C TYR A 237 9.30 -3.63 -15.13
N HIS A 238 10.00 -4.01 -16.20
CA HIS A 238 10.60 -3.05 -17.13
C HIS A 238 9.56 -2.26 -17.93
N ALA A 239 8.41 -2.85 -18.24
CA ALA A 239 7.34 -2.18 -18.96
C ALA A 239 6.57 -1.15 -18.10
N GLU A 240 6.31 -1.45 -16.83
CA GLU A 240 5.34 -0.68 -16.01
C GLU A 240 5.87 -0.20 -14.65
N LYS A 241 7.11 -0.56 -14.28
CA LYS A 241 7.66 -0.28 -12.93
C LYS A 241 6.74 -0.77 -11.81
N SER A 242 6.23 -1.99 -11.98
CA SER A 242 5.29 -2.61 -11.04
C SER A 242 5.93 -3.01 -9.72
N ILE A 243 5.48 -2.41 -8.61
CA ILE A 243 5.89 -2.77 -7.25
C ILE A 243 5.66 -4.26 -6.92
N PRO A 244 4.48 -4.86 -7.19
CA PRO A 244 4.27 -6.30 -6.98
C PRO A 244 5.31 -7.18 -7.68
N CYS A 245 5.67 -6.85 -8.93
CA CYS A 245 6.65 -7.61 -9.68
C CYS A 245 8.05 -7.45 -9.08
N LEU A 246 8.44 -6.22 -8.74
CA LEU A 246 9.75 -5.94 -8.14
C LEU A 246 9.93 -6.64 -6.78
N ARG A 247 8.92 -6.60 -5.91
CA ARG A 247 8.91 -7.33 -4.64
C ARG A 247 9.10 -8.83 -4.86
N MET A 248 8.47 -9.39 -5.89
CA MET A 248 8.61 -10.80 -6.23
C MET A 248 10.03 -11.14 -6.71
N ILE A 249 10.58 -10.35 -7.64
CA ILE A 249 11.95 -10.50 -8.14
C ILE A 249 12.95 -10.51 -6.97
N MET A 250 12.81 -9.55 -6.05
CA MET A 250 13.66 -9.44 -4.86
C MET A 250 13.55 -10.64 -3.91
N SER A 251 12.46 -11.41 -3.96
CA SER A 251 12.19 -12.55 -3.08
C SER A 251 12.69 -13.89 -3.64
N ILE A 252 12.80 -14.03 -4.97
CA ILE A 252 13.11 -15.31 -5.63
C ILE A 252 14.60 -15.64 -5.63
N ASP A 253 15.46 -14.65 -5.86
CA ASP A 253 16.90 -14.87 -5.96
C ASP A 253 17.69 -13.97 -4.98
N PRO A 254 17.95 -14.47 -3.76
CA PRO A 254 18.82 -13.82 -2.78
C PRO A 254 20.33 -13.94 -3.11
N ARG A 255 20.73 -14.36 -4.31
CA ARG A 255 22.14 -14.35 -4.78
C ARG A 255 22.40 -13.54 -6.06
N GLU A 256 21.39 -13.22 -6.88
CA GLU A 256 21.43 -12.12 -7.89
C GLU A 256 21.58 -10.70 -7.22
N VAL A 257 21.85 -10.69 -5.91
CA VAL A 257 22.02 -9.59 -4.94
C VAL A 257 23.18 -8.66 -5.19
N ILE A 258 24.07 -9.03 -6.09
CA ILE A 258 25.00 -8.05 -6.67
C ILE A 258 24.19 -6.90 -7.35
N CYS A 259 22.92 -7.14 -7.73
CA CYS A 259 21.92 -6.15 -8.18
C CYS A 259 20.86 -5.74 -7.13
N GLN A 260 20.91 -6.23 -5.89
CA GLN A 260 19.88 -5.90 -4.88
C GLN A 260 19.89 -4.43 -4.50
N THR A 261 21.04 -3.74 -4.55
CA THR A 261 21.05 -2.30 -4.30
C THR A 261 20.16 -1.58 -5.32
N GLU A 262 20.30 -1.87 -6.61
CA GLU A 262 19.50 -1.21 -7.65
C GLU A 262 18.00 -1.56 -7.52
N HIS A 263 17.66 -2.82 -7.22
CA HIS A 263 16.27 -3.20 -7.00
C HIS A 263 15.67 -2.61 -5.71
N ILE A 264 16.45 -2.51 -4.63
CA ILE A 264 16.01 -1.86 -3.39
C ILE A 264 15.86 -0.35 -3.62
N LEU A 265 16.79 0.29 -4.31
CA LEU A 265 16.69 1.70 -4.70
C LEU A 265 15.45 1.94 -5.56
N ASP A 266 15.23 1.12 -6.58
CA ASP A 266 14.03 1.15 -7.41
C ASP A 266 12.76 0.99 -6.54
N TYR A 267 12.77 0.03 -5.62
CA TYR A 267 11.62 -0.24 -4.76
C TYR A 267 11.31 0.93 -3.82
N LEU A 268 12.32 1.46 -3.11
CA LEU A 268 12.18 2.60 -2.21
C LEU A 268 11.85 3.90 -2.96
N THR A 269 12.26 4.02 -4.24
CA THR A 269 11.87 5.15 -5.10
C THR A 269 10.39 5.08 -5.46
N LEU A 270 9.88 3.87 -5.74
CA LEU A 270 8.49 3.65 -6.15
C LEU A 270 7.52 3.66 -4.96
N ASP A 271 7.96 3.20 -3.79
CA ASP A 271 7.14 3.04 -2.60
C ASP A 271 7.73 3.79 -1.39
N PRO A 272 7.37 5.06 -1.18
CA PRO A 272 7.86 5.84 -0.04
C PRO A 272 7.35 5.28 1.31
N PHE A 273 6.32 4.43 1.29
CA PHE A 273 5.75 3.78 2.47
C PHE A 273 6.33 2.38 2.72
N ALA A 274 7.34 1.98 1.93
CA ALA A 274 8.02 0.70 2.09
C ALA A 274 8.42 0.44 3.55
N SER A 275 8.37 -0.82 3.96
CA SER A 275 8.68 -1.24 5.33
C SER A 275 9.96 -0.61 5.86
N ARG A 276 9.83 0.15 6.95
CA ARG A 276 10.97 0.77 7.62
C ARG A 276 11.99 -0.29 8.05
N ALA A 277 11.52 -1.26 8.83
CA ALA A 277 12.38 -2.29 9.43
C ALA A 277 12.92 -3.30 8.41
N THR A 278 12.15 -3.61 7.36
CA THR A 278 12.53 -4.67 6.39
C THR A 278 13.44 -4.13 5.30
N TYR A 279 13.18 -2.93 4.78
CA TYR A 279 13.82 -2.44 3.56
C TYR A 279 14.61 -1.14 3.79
N PHE A 280 13.99 -0.14 4.40
CA PHE A 280 14.59 1.20 4.49
C PHE A 280 15.78 1.24 5.45
N GLU A 281 15.61 0.88 6.73
CA GLU A 281 16.68 0.96 7.74
C GLU A 281 17.89 0.10 7.40
N PRO A 282 17.75 -1.19 7.03
CA PRO A 282 18.92 -2.02 6.71
C PRO A 282 19.69 -1.47 5.51
N PHE A 283 18.98 -0.93 4.53
CA PHE A 283 19.58 -0.33 3.35
C PHE A 283 20.29 0.98 3.65
N MET A 284 19.63 1.89 4.40
CA MET A 284 20.23 3.16 4.80
C MET A 284 21.43 2.95 5.71
N ALA A 285 21.39 2.01 6.65
CA ALA A 285 22.54 1.67 7.50
C ALA A 285 23.75 1.25 6.64
N LYS A 286 23.53 0.42 5.61
CA LYS A 286 24.59 0.02 4.67
C LYS A 286 25.15 1.22 3.89
N VAL A 287 24.27 2.05 3.34
CA VAL A 287 24.65 3.22 2.53
C VAL A 287 25.44 4.22 3.36
N LEU A 288 24.97 4.53 4.56
CA LEU A 288 25.55 5.56 5.42
C LEU A 288 26.87 5.13 6.08
N CYS A 289 27.15 3.81 6.19
CA CYS A 289 28.45 3.33 6.64
C CYS A 289 29.59 3.55 5.62
N GLN A 290 29.26 3.64 4.32
CA GLN A 290 30.25 3.74 3.24
C GLN A 290 29.76 4.71 2.14
N PRO A 291 29.60 6.02 2.46
CA PRO A 291 29.02 6.98 1.52
C PRO A 291 29.92 7.24 0.29
N ASP A 292 31.23 7.03 0.41
CA ASP A 292 32.21 7.21 -0.67
C ASP A 292 32.12 6.13 -1.77
N ASP A 293 31.46 5.00 -1.49
CA ASP A 293 31.30 3.90 -2.45
C ASP A 293 30.19 4.19 -3.49
N TRP A 294 29.44 5.29 -3.34
CA TRP A 294 28.28 5.62 -4.16
C TRP A 294 28.54 6.81 -5.08
N ASP A 295 28.13 6.69 -6.34
CA ASP A 295 28.25 7.77 -7.31
C ASP A 295 27.19 8.87 -7.10
N ASP A 296 27.40 10.02 -7.72
CA ASP A 296 26.49 11.17 -7.65
C ASP A 296 25.05 10.83 -8.08
N THR A 297 24.88 9.89 -9.01
CA THR A 297 23.57 9.44 -9.50
C THR A 297 22.83 8.68 -8.40
N THR A 298 23.53 7.81 -7.68
CA THR A 298 22.96 7.02 -6.59
C THR A 298 22.68 7.90 -5.39
N MET A 299 23.61 8.79 -5.04
CA MET A 299 23.42 9.76 -3.96
C MET A 299 22.23 10.69 -4.21
N ARG A 300 22.02 11.09 -5.46
CA ARG A 300 20.81 11.82 -5.89
C ARG A 300 19.54 11.04 -5.57
N ARG A 301 19.48 9.77 -5.96
CA ARG A 301 18.30 8.92 -5.73
C ARG A 301 18.07 8.68 -4.24
N LEU A 302 19.13 8.45 -3.47
CA LEU A 302 19.07 8.29 -2.02
C LEU A 302 18.48 9.52 -1.33
N LEU A 303 18.95 10.72 -1.71
CA LEU A 303 18.41 11.97 -1.19
C LEU A 303 16.91 12.09 -1.51
N GLU A 304 16.50 11.77 -2.74
CA GLU A 304 15.10 11.80 -3.16
C GLU A 304 14.23 10.82 -2.35
N ILE A 305 14.70 9.58 -2.16
CA ILE A 305 14.00 8.56 -1.36
C ILE A 305 13.76 9.06 0.07
N VAL A 306 14.82 9.56 0.73
CA VAL A 306 14.73 10.03 2.13
C VAL A 306 13.82 11.25 2.24
N LEU A 307 13.93 12.22 1.32
CA LEU A 307 13.07 13.40 1.30
C LEU A 307 11.59 13.02 1.10
N ASN A 308 11.28 12.19 0.10
CA ASN A 308 9.91 11.76 -0.17
C ASN A 308 9.32 11.01 1.02
N ARG A 309 10.13 10.20 1.72
CA ARG A 309 9.68 9.49 2.93
C ARG A 309 9.34 10.44 4.07
N VAL A 310 10.19 11.45 4.32
CA VAL A 310 9.95 12.50 5.32
C VAL A 310 8.68 13.30 5.00
N GLU A 311 8.47 13.64 3.73
CA GLU A 311 7.32 14.47 3.31
C GLU A 311 5.99 13.70 3.29
N LEU A 312 5.99 12.42 2.93
CA LEU A 312 4.76 11.66 2.65
C LEU A 312 4.29 10.76 3.80
N GLY A 313 5.19 10.23 4.63
CA GLY A 313 4.86 9.15 5.56
C GLY A 313 5.39 9.29 6.98
N ASP A 314 6.62 9.79 7.14
CA ASP A 314 7.38 9.62 8.38
C ASP A 314 7.82 10.96 9.00
N GLN A 315 7.06 12.03 8.80
CA GLN A 315 7.43 13.38 9.28
C GLN A 315 7.64 13.50 10.81
N GLU A 316 7.04 12.58 11.57
CA GLU A 316 7.15 12.50 13.04
C GLU A 316 8.13 11.42 13.49
N GLU A 317 8.64 10.57 12.60
CA GLU A 317 9.60 9.52 12.95
C GLU A 317 11.04 10.02 12.84
N SER A 318 11.87 9.73 13.83
CA SER A 318 13.25 10.22 13.88
C SER A 318 14.16 9.65 12.79
N CYS A 319 13.95 8.40 12.36
CA CYS A 319 14.87 7.69 11.46
C CYS A 319 15.04 8.37 10.08
N GLY A 320 13.95 8.84 9.47
CA GLY A 320 14.02 9.57 8.19
C GLY A 320 14.81 10.87 8.33
N TRP A 321 14.61 11.59 9.44
CA TRP A 321 15.33 12.84 9.73
C TRP A 321 16.80 12.60 10.06
N GLU A 322 17.13 11.53 10.79
CA GLU A 322 18.50 11.12 11.05
C GLU A 322 19.25 10.82 9.75
N CYS A 323 18.66 9.97 8.89
CA CYS A 323 19.22 9.65 7.59
C CYS A 323 19.44 10.91 6.73
N LEU A 324 18.47 11.83 6.76
CA LEU A 324 18.56 13.09 6.04
C LEU A 324 19.70 13.97 6.57
N ALA A 325 19.85 14.08 7.90
CA ALA A 325 20.90 14.87 8.52
C ALA A 325 22.30 14.35 8.14
N ILE A 326 22.50 13.02 8.15
CA ILE A 326 23.75 12.39 7.77
C ILE A 326 24.04 12.63 6.27
N LEU A 327 23.06 12.38 5.39
CA LEU A 327 23.20 12.60 3.94
C LEU A 327 23.51 14.06 3.61
N LEU A 328 22.80 15.01 4.23
CA LEU A 328 23.04 16.44 4.01
C LEU A 328 24.42 16.86 4.49
N SER A 329 24.89 16.36 5.63
CA SER A 329 26.25 16.63 6.12
C SER A 329 27.31 16.14 5.12
N TYR A 330 27.17 14.90 4.63
CA TYR A 330 28.07 14.35 3.62
C TYR A 330 28.04 15.13 2.31
N LEU A 331 26.84 15.40 1.77
CA LEU A 331 26.67 16.13 0.51
C LEU A 331 27.13 17.58 0.63
N ARG A 332 27.00 18.20 1.79
CA ARG A 332 27.51 19.55 2.03
C ARG A 332 29.03 19.60 1.95
N ALA A 333 29.71 18.57 2.44
CA ALA A 333 31.17 18.48 2.38
C ALA A 333 31.68 18.17 0.96
N ASN A 334 30.96 17.35 0.20
CA ASN A 334 31.47 16.75 -1.04
C ASN A 334 30.77 17.21 -2.32
N ASN A 335 29.48 17.57 -2.26
CA ASN A 335 28.65 17.90 -3.43
C ASN A 335 27.47 18.85 -3.10
N GLN A 336 27.78 20.08 -2.69
CA GLN A 336 26.77 21.10 -2.33
C GLN A 336 25.78 21.40 -3.48
N LYS A 337 26.22 21.24 -4.73
CA LYS A 337 25.39 21.46 -5.91
C LYS A 337 24.15 20.56 -5.91
N LEU A 338 24.30 19.29 -5.50
CA LEU A 338 23.18 18.34 -5.45
C LEU A 338 22.11 18.75 -4.42
N ILE A 339 22.53 19.27 -3.25
CA ILE A 339 21.60 19.82 -2.24
C ILE A 339 20.80 20.97 -2.84
N ASN A 340 21.49 21.92 -3.47
CA ASN A 340 20.85 23.11 -4.02
C ASN A 340 19.81 22.74 -5.08
N GLU A 341 20.13 21.81 -6.00
CA GLU A 341 19.19 21.36 -7.04
C GLU A 341 17.90 20.75 -6.49
N PHE A 342 17.96 19.95 -5.42
CA PHE A 342 16.78 19.28 -4.86
C PHE A 342 15.99 20.14 -3.89
N MET A 343 16.70 20.96 -3.11
CA MET A 343 16.09 21.72 -2.04
C MET A 343 15.57 23.07 -2.51
N GLU A 344 16.07 23.66 -3.60
CA GLU A 344 15.67 25.02 -4.04
C GLU A 344 14.15 25.20 -4.11
N GLN A 345 13.43 24.24 -4.69
CA GLN A 345 11.97 24.32 -4.81
C GLN A 345 11.22 23.98 -3.51
N ARG A 346 11.82 23.16 -2.64
CA ARG A 346 11.20 22.63 -1.41
C ARG A 346 11.44 23.56 -0.21
N LEU A 347 12.58 24.25 -0.20
CA LEU A 347 13.14 24.92 0.97
C LEU A 347 12.20 26.01 1.49
N THR A 348 11.53 26.76 0.62
CA THR A 348 10.57 27.78 1.03
C THR A 348 9.46 27.20 1.90
N TRP A 349 8.86 26.09 1.48
CA TRP A 349 7.81 25.42 2.26
C TRP A 349 8.39 24.75 3.52
N TRP A 350 9.55 24.10 3.43
CA TRP A 350 10.19 23.46 4.58
C TRP A 350 10.58 24.47 5.68
N LYS A 351 11.03 25.67 5.32
CA LYS A 351 11.32 26.75 6.26
C LYS A 351 10.10 27.04 7.14
N ASP A 352 8.92 27.13 6.54
CA ASP A 352 7.70 27.48 7.25
C ASP A 352 7.06 26.26 7.95
N ALA A 353 7.14 25.08 7.35
CA ALA A 353 6.47 23.87 7.84
C ALA A 353 7.27 23.12 8.91
N TYR A 354 8.58 22.97 8.71
CA TYR A 354 9.44 22.12 9.54
C TYR A 354 10.48 22.88 10.34
N PHE A 355 10.95 24.02 9.83
CA PHE A 355 12.06 24.77 10.44
C PHE A 355 11.66 26.12 11.02
N ALA A 356 10.36 26.38 11.20
CA ALA A 356 9.90 27.59 11.84
C ALA A 356 10.49 27.69 13.26
N SER A 357 10.95 28.88 13.65
CA SER A 357 11.63 29.08 14.94
C SER A 357 10.81 28.56 16.13
N ASP A 358 9.48 28.67 16.06
CA ASP A 358 8.54 28.16 17.06
C ASP A 358 8.63 26.64 17.28
N CYS A 359 9.03 25.87 16.27
CA CYS A 359 9.24 24.42 16.37
C CYS A 359 10.37 24.06 17.34
N PHE A 360 11.36 24.94 17.50
CA PHE A 360 12.52 24.71 18.36
C PHE A 360 12.39 25.41 19.73
N TYR A 361 11.66 26.54 19.81
CA TYR A 361 11.49 27.29 21.06
C TYR A 361 10.66 26.57 22.13
N ARG A 362 9.69 25.75 21.73
CA ARG A 362 8.67 25.20 22.63
C ARG A 362 8.99 23.82 23.19
N VAL A 363 10.14 23.26 22.83
CA VAL A 363 10.53 21.91 23.21
C VAL A 363 11.08 21.91 24.63
N LYS A 364 10.31 21.32 25.55
CA LYS A 364 10.64 21.26 26.99
C LYS A 364 11.66 20.16 27.32
N GLU A 365 11.68 19.11 26.52
CA GLU A 365 12.56 17.94 26.67
C GLU A 365 13.15 17.59 25.32
N GLU A 366 14.45 17.33 25.28
CA GLU A 366 15.18 16.97 24.06
C GLU A 366 14.67 15.63 23.53
N SER A 367 14.35 15.59 22.24
CA SER A 367 13.97 14.38 21.51
C SER A 367 14.87 14.18 20.30
N ASP A 368 15.12 12.93 19.92
CA ASP A 368 15.92 12.60 18.73
C ASP A 368 15.45 13.37 17.50
N LEU A 369 14.13 13.41 17.30
CA LEU A 369 13.49 14.11 16.19
C LEU A 369 13.85 15.60 16.13
N ILE A 370 13.84 16.31 17.26
CA ILE A 370 14.13 17.75 17.24
C ILE A 370 15.60 18.03 16.96
N VAL A 371 16.50 17.17 17.47
CA VAL A 371 17.94 17.29 17.25
C VAL A 371 18.25 17.07 15.77
N TYR A 372 17.73 16.00 15.17
CA TYR A 372 17.93 15.73 13.74
C TYR A 372 17.33 16.82 12.84
N LYS A 373 16.13 17.33 13.16
CA LYS A 373 15.54 18.48 12.45
C LYS A 373 16.40 19.73 12.56
N ALA A 374 17.00 19.99 13.72
CA ALA A 374 17.87 21.14 13.94
C ALA A 374 19.17 21.03 13.13
N VAL A 375 19.79 19.84 13.07
CA VAL A 375 20.96 19.58 12.20
C VAL A 375 20.59 19.78 10.74
N CYS A 376 19.47 19.23 10.26
CA CYS A 376 18.99 19.46 8.89
C CYS A 376 18.77 20.95 8.60
N ALA A 377 18.12 21.69 9.51
CA ALA A 377 17.88 23.12 9.37
C ALA A 377 19.20 23.88 9.23
N GLN A 378 20.20 23.57 10.06
CA GLN A 378 21.51 24.19 9.97
C GLN A 378 22.21 23.90 8.65
N GLN A 379 22.19 22.63 8.20
CA GLN A 379 22.82 22.20 6.95
C GLN A 379 22.14 22.77 5.70
N LEU A 380 20.89 23.20 5.78
CA LEU A 380 20.12 23.72 4.63
C LEU A 380 19.99 25.24 4.59
N LEU A 381 19.97 25.90 5.75
CA LEU A 381 19.56 27.30 5.86
C LEU A 381 20.66 28.28 6.22
N ASP A 382 21.85 27.81 6.60
CA ASP A 382 22.96 28.66 7.05
C ASP A 382 22.50 29.66 8.10
N LEU A 383 21.84 29.13 9.13
CA LEU A 383 21.24 29.96 10.16
C LEU A 383 22.32 30.76 10.89
N GLU A 384 21.96 31.96 11.34
CA GLU A 384 22.84 32.78 12.14
C GLU A 384 22.91 32.25 13.59
N SER A 385 23.98 32.58 14.31
CA SER A 385 24.22 32.18 15.71
C SER A 385 23.10 32.57 16.69
N GLY A 386 22.28 33.57 16.35
CA GLY A 386 21.10 33.97 17.12
C GLY A 386 19.86 33.10 16.92
N HIS A 387 19.85 32.16 15.96
CA HIS A 387 18.70 31.31 15.69
C HIS A 387 18.50 30.25 16.80
N PRO A 388 17.26 29.88 17.16
CA PRO A 388 16.98 28.90 18.23
C PRO A 388 17.64 27.53 18.03
N VAL A 389 17.90 27.17 16.78
CA VAL A 389 18.65 25.96 16.41
C VAL A 389 20.03 25.93 17.06
N TYR A 390 20.77 27.05 17.06
CA TYR A 390 22.07 27.12 17.73
C TYR A 390 21.95 26.93 19.23
N LYS A 391 20.95 27.57 19.86
CA LYS A 391 20.73 27.41 21.31
C LYS A 391 20.42 25.97 21.68
N LEU A 392 19.70 25.24 20.82
CA LEU A 392 19.41 23.82 21.00
C LEU A 392 20.69 22.99 20.83
N LEU A 393 21.39 23.15 19.71
CA LEU A 393 22.55 22.32 19.33
C LEU A 393 23.81 22.59 20.16
N SER A 394 23.94 23.78 20.77
CA SER A 394 24.98 24.12 21.75
C SER A 394 24.54 23.94 23.21
N GLY A 395 23.32 23.42 23.42
CA GLY A 395 22.72 23.22 24.74
C GLY A 395 23.28 22.01 25.50
N LYS A 396 22.59 21.61 26.56
CA LYS A 396 22.96 20.42 27.36
C LYS A 396 22.38 19.16 26.72
N LEU A 397 22.95 18.75 25.59
CA LEU A 397 22.57 17.53 24.89
C LEU A 397 22.94 16.27 25.68
N SER A 398 22.19 15.18 25.44
CA SER A 398 22.63 13.83 25.82
C SER A 398 23.98 13.50 25.18
N SER A 399 24.76 12.58 25.77
CA SER A 399 26.08 12.22 25.22
C SER A 399 26.00 11.70 23.78
N ALA A 400 24.96 10.91 23.46
CA ALA A 400 24.75 10.40 22.11
C ALA A 400 24.38 11.52 21.11
N HIS A 401 23.54 12.48 21.51
CA HIS A 401 23.21 13.63 20.66
C HIS A 401 24.38 14.57 20.47
N ALA A 402 25.18 14.82 21.51
CA ALA A 402 26.38 15.64 21.40
C ALA A 402 27.36 15.02 20.39
N GLU A 403 27.64 13.72 20.52
CA GLU A 403 28.50 13.00 19.57
C GLU A 403 27.94 13.04 18.13
N PHE A 404 26.63 12.85 17.97
CA PHE A 404 25.99 12.96 16.66
C PHE A 404 26.13 14.37 16.07
N VAL A 405 25.84 15.41 16.86
CA VAL A 405 25.90 16.81 16.44
C VAL A 405 27.34 17.20 16.09
N ASP A 406 28.33 16.82 16.90
CA ASP A 406 29.75 17.08 16.63
C ASP A 406 30.22 16.39 15.34
N SER A 407 29.68 15.20 15.04
CA SER A 407 30.04 14.44 13.83
C SER A 407 29.35 14.95 12.56
N HIS A 408 28.18 15.57 12.68
CA HIS A 408 27.32 15.91 11.53
C HIS A 408 26.96 17.39 11.41
N MET A 409 27.40 18.25 12.32
CA MET A 409 27.43 19.68 12.11
C MET A 409 28.82 20.12 11.72
N ARG A 410 28.91 20.90 10.65
CA ARG A 410 30.00 21.86 10.55
C ARG A 410 29.58 23.13 11.27
N ILE A 411 30.25 23.43 12.38
CA ILE A 411 30.30 24.81 12.86
C ILE A 411 30.99 25.58 11.74
N LEU A 412 30.25 26.48 11.08
CA LEU A 412 30.87 27.49 10.24
C LEU A 412 31.74 28.32 11.17
N ASP A 413 33.06 28.09 11.14
CA ASP A 413 34.02 28.99 11.77
C ASP A 413 33.88 30.35 11.08
N HIS A 414 33.00 31.19 11.61
CA HIS A 414 32.83 32.58 11.19
C HIS A 414 34.01 33.47 11.64
N GLU A 415 35.11 32.88 12.13
CA GLU A 415 36.27 33.65 12.61
C GLU A 415 37.31 34.01 11.53
N ASN A 416 37.05 33.83 10.23
CA ASN A 416 37.98 34.27 9.17
C ASN A 416 37.30 34.79 7.88
N GLN A 417 36.29 35.66 7.99
CA GLN A 417 35.91 36.55 6.88
C GLN A 417 35.83 38.01 7.31
#